data_AF-W5T975-F1
#
_entry.id   AF-W5T975-F1
#
_cell.length_a   1.000
_cell.length_b   1.000
_cell.length_c   1.000
_cell.angle_alpha   90.00
_cell.angle_beta   90.00
_cell.angle_gamma   90.00
#
_symmetry.space_group_name_H-M   'P 1'
#
loop_
_entity.id
_entity.type
_entity.pdbx_description
1 polymer ?
#
loop_
_entity_poly.entity_id
_entity_poly.type
_entity_poly.pdbx_seq_one_letter_code
_entity_poly.pdbx_strand_id
1 'polypeptide(L)' 'MTEPDERIPEPQGKALGMPYDWRRPTRARMRARMWNPDDPRLFTPRAFGWGYDLNFYRLLHWRR' A
#
# COMPACT_ATOMS: atom_id res chain seq x y z
N MET A 1 -5.58 -20.13 -14.30
CA MET A 1 -5.63 -19.99 -12.83
C MET A 1 -4.68 -18.88 -12.48
N THR A 2 -5.14 -17.63 -12.62
CA THR A 2 -4.37 -16.46 -12.20
C THR A 2 -4.46 -16.43 -10.68
N GLU A 3 -3.33 -16.53 -9.99
CA GLU A 3 -3.29 -16.59 -8.53
C GLU A 3 -4.08 -15.40 -7.96
N PRO A 4 -5.06 -15.65 -7.07
CA PRO A 4 -5.82 -14.58 -6.46
C PRO A 4 -4.87 -13.85 -5.53
N ASP A 5 -4.69 -12.56 -5.77
CA ASP A 5 -4.20 -11.63 -4.77
C ASP A 5 -2.81 -11.87 -4.19
N GLU A 6 -1.81 -11.37 -4.90
CA GLU A 6 -0.82 -10.53 -4.25
C GLU A 6 -1.43 -9.15 -3.87
N ARG A 7 -2.74 -9.08 -3.53
CA ARG A 7 -3.36 -7.84 -3.05
C ARG A 7 -2.78 -7.58 -1.68
N ILE A 8 -2.06 -6.47 -1.61
CA ILE A 8 -1.64 -5.84 -0.38
C ILE A 8 -2.81 -5.93 0.62
N PRO A 9 -2.61 -6.53 1.81
CA PRO A 9 -3.69 -6.71 2.76
C PRO A 9 -4.31 -5.36 3.10
N GLU A 10 -5.64 -5.34 3.12
CA GLU A 10 -6.40 -4.15 3.46
C GLU A 10 -5.96 -3.62 4.84
N PRO A 11 -5.95 -2.29 5.01
CA PRO A 11 -5.66 -1.67 6.29
C PRO A 11 -6.64 -2.19 7.35
N GLN A 12 -6.25 -2.15 8.62
CA GLN A 12 -7.07 -2.69 9.72
C GLN A 12 -8.44 -2.04 9.82
N GLY A 13 -8.50 -0.75 9.48
CA GLY A 13 -9.73 0.01 9.45
C GLY A 13 -9.45 1.43 9.02
N LYS A 14 -10.47 2.27 9.19
CA LYS A 14 -10.40 3.71 8.94
C LYS A 14 -10.72 4.45 10.25
N ALA A 15 -9.89 5.41 10.61
CA ALA A 15 -10.14 6.35 11.69
C ALA A 15 -10.27 7.75 11.08
N LEU A 16 -11.37 8.45 11.37
CA LEU A 16 -11.68 9.78 10.80
C LEU A 16 -11.63 9.80 9.25
N GLY A 17 -12.02 8.70 8.59
CA GLY A 17 -11.97 8.58 7.13
C GLY A 17 -10.60 8.23 6.54
N MET A 18 -9.54 8.21 7.36
CA MET A 18 -8.19 7.80 6.94
C MET A 18 -7.85 6.38 7.37
N PRO A 19 -7.21 5.56 6.53
CA PRO A 19 -6.82 4.21 6.89
C PRO A 19 -5.76 4.21 8.00
N TYR A 20 -5.83 3.21 8.88
CA TYR A 20 -4.79 2.98 9.88
C TYR A 20 -4.39 1.51 9.96
N ASP A 21 -3.13 1.28 10.36
CA ASP A 21 -2.55 -0.05 10.50
C ASP A 21 -1.55 -0.05 11.70
N TRP A 22 -1.94 -0.57 12.86
CA TRP A 22 -1.05 -0.80 14.01
C TRP A 22 -0.29 -2.14 13.98
N ARG A 23 -0.39 -2.95 12.90
CA ARG A 23 0.31 -4.23 12.78
C ARG A 23 1.80 -3.92 12.65
N ARG A 24 2.66 -4.80 13.15
CA ARG A 24 4.11 -4.61 13.00
C ARG A 24 4.48 -4.35 11.53
N PRO A 25 5.19 -3.25 11.22
CA PRO A 25 5.68 -3.02 9.87
C PRO A 25 6.70 -4.12 9.55
N THR A 26 6.49 -4.81 8.43
CA THR A 26 7.47 -5.74 7.89
C THR A 26 8.12 -5.11 6.68
N ARG A 27 9.40 -5.40 6.45
CA ARG A 27 10.12 -4.92 5.25
C ARG A 27 9.40 -5.33 3.97
N ALA A 28 8.86 -6.55 3.94
CA ALA A 28 8.05 -7.05 2.83
C ALA A 28 6.80 -6.18 2.59
N ARG A 29 6.04 -5.83 3.65
CA ARG A 29 4.84 -5.00 3.54
C ARG A 29 5.18 -3.54 3.17
N MET A 30 6.25 -2.97 3.73
CA MET A 30 6.71 -1.62 3.33
C MET A 30 7.09 -1.58 1.85
N ARG A 31 7.87 -2.56 1.36
CA ARG A 31 8.23 -2.66 -0.06
C ARG A 31 6.97 -2.81 -0.93
N ALA A 32 6.06 -3.71 -0.55
CA ALA A 32 4.81 -3.90 -1.28
C ALA A 32 3.91 -2.65 -1.31
N ARG A 33 3.96 -1.75 -0.32
CA ARG A 33 3.12 -0.53 -0.31
C ARG A 33 3.79 0.69 -0.95
N MET A 34 5.11 0.79 -0.82
CA MET A 34 5.89 1.92 -1.36
C MET A 34 6.39 1.67 -2.78
N TRP A 35 6.56 0.41 -3.19
CA TRP A 35 7.14 0.03 -4.49
C TRP A 35 6.46 -1.23 -5.05
N ASN A 36 5.28 -1.05 -5.64
CA ASN A 36 4.55 -2.14 -6.27
C ASN A 36 4.15 -1.77 -7.70
N PRO A 37 4.74 -2.41 -8.73
CA PRO A 37 4.38 -2.16 -10.12
C PRO A 37 2.98 -2.65 -10.48
N ASP A 38 2.49 -3.67 -9.79
CA ASP A 38 1.19 -4.31 -10.05
C ASP A 38 0.02 -3.58 -9.38
N ASP A 39 0.28 -2.69 -8.40
CA ASP A 39 -0.75 -1.85 -7.80
C ASP A 39 -0.94 -0.55 -8.59
N PRO A 40 -2.13 -0.33 -9.21
CA PRO A 40 -2.37 0.89 -9.96
C PRO A 40 -2.56 2.15 -9.12
N ARG A 41 -2.68 2.01 -7.79
CA ARG A 41 -2.96 3.13 -6.88
C ARG A 41 -1.69 3.92 -6.59
N LEU A 42 -1.78 5.26 -6.73
CA LEU A 42 -0.73 6.19 -6.28
C LEU A 42 -0.67 6.29 -4.75
N PHE A 43 -1.85 6.35 -4.11
CA PHE A 43 -1.99 6.39 -2.66
C PHE A 43 -2.29 5.00 -2.12
N THR A 44 -1.41 4.49 -1.28
CA THR A 44 -1.56 3.20 -0.61
C THR A 44 -1.79 3.42 0.88
N PRO A 45 -2.52 2.54 1.58
CA PRO A 45 -2.68 2.66 3.04
C PRO A 45 -1.33 2.53 3.74
N ARG A 46 -1.00 3.37 4.71
CA ARG A 46 0.33 3.35 5.34
C ARG A 46 0.66 2.00 6.00
N ALA A 47 1.87 1.48 5.78
CA ALA A 47 2.31 0.16 6.29
C ALA A 47 2.26 0.04 7.83
N PHE A 48 2.42 1.16 8.52
CA PHE A 48 2.25 1.28 9.97
C PHE A 48 1.88 2.71 10.39
N GLY A 49 0.85 2.86 11.20
CA GLY A 49 0.33 4.13 11.69
C GLY A 49 -0.95 4.58 10.98
N TRP A 50 -1.19 5.89 10.97
CA TRP A 50 -2.40 6.50 10.42
C TRP A 50 -2.08 7.29 9.14
N GLY A 51 -2.91 7.11 8.10
CA GLY A 51 -2.82 7.83 6.82
C GLY A 51 -2.41 6.97 5.63
N TYR A 52 -1.94 7.64 4.58
CA TYR A 52 -1.54 7.04 3.31
C TYR A 52 -0.01 7.08 3.13
N ASP A 53 0.54 6.04 2.53
CA ASP A 53 1.83 6.01 1.87
C ASP A 53 1.65 6.26 0.36
N LEU A 54 2.78 6.45 -0.32
CA LEU A 54 2.83 6.70 -1.75
C LEU A 54 3.52 5.53 -2.45
N ASN A 55 2.92 5.05 -3.53
CA ASN A 55 3.57 4.09 -4.41
C ASN A 55 4.54 4.85 -5.34
N PHE A 56 5.82 4.87 -4.96
CA PHE A 56 6.88 5.58 -5.67
C PHE A 56 7.12 5.02 -7.06
N TYR A 57 6.90 3.71 -7.27
CA TYR A 57 6.98 3.14 -8.61
C TYR A 57 5.95 3.83 -9.52
N ARG A 58 4.70 3.91 -9.07
CA ARG A 58 3.65 4.60 -9.83
C ARG A 58 3.93 6.09 -9.98
N LEU A 59 4.49 6.75 -8.97
CA LEU A 59 4.87 8.17 -9.09
C LEU A 59 5.95 8.40 -10.16
N LEU A 60 6.99 7.57 -10.18
CA LEU A 60 8.10 7.69 -11.14
C LEU A 60 7.70 7.27 -12.55
N HIS A 61 6.83 6.26 -12.66
CA HIS A 61 6.35 5.71 -13.93
C HIS A 61 5.01 6.29 -14.37
N TRP A 62 4.47 7.33 -13.71
CA TRP A 62 3.12 7.87 -13.98
C TRP A 62 2.97 8.46 -15.39
N ARG A 63 4.09 8.71 -16.08
CA ARG A 63 4.20 9.42 -17.36
C ARG A 63 4.52 8.50 -18.54
N ARG A 64 4.53 7.19 -18.34
CA ARG A 64 4.86 6.18 -19.35
C ARG A 64 3.69 5.24 -19.55
#